data_AF-K0TR39-F1
#
_entry.id   AF-K0TR39-F1
#
_cell.length_a   1.000
_cell.length_b   1.000
_cell.length_c   1.000
_cell.angle_alpha   90.00
_cell.angle_beta   90.00
_cell.angle_gamma   90.00
#
_symmetry.space_group_name_H-M   'P 1'
#
loop_
_entity.id
_entity.type
_entity.pdbx_description
1 polymer ?
#
loop_
_entity_poly.entity_id
_entity_poly.type
_entity_poly.pdbx_seq_one_letter_code
_entity_poly.pdbx_strand_id
1 'polypeptide(L)'
;MWFTTDEGWGDDSKTSWQDAKSVRRGEGTLHLCPKIAYCPNGPRDSKPLYLQKDGFGGVQWAPIANEQGNSWVMVGNFGGMTCQTYTQINSREPTWGLDGTSSQLKQNILCCEKSEDSPTTIESEQGSAPSSESKAVEPTSEDDIVGSIKMTFDPIWFNAEKGGWKGGSYEDAKVFCQQFAGSHGKVMELCPYVSNALEEEGSSCPSLLTNCHRVQAAYCPEGPSKPVLNGHEADFEDEGEQWAPVFGSNVWILISRKNDNSATTCLSHSQLNGSKPEWGLDASRKDNKLHVMCCSPLQ
;
A
#
# COMPACT_ATOMS: atom_id res chain seq x y z
N MET A 1 1.24 -0.36 -28.87
CA MET A 1 2.04 0.70 -29.52
C MET A 1 1.83 2.02 -28.79
N TRP A 2 2.87 2.85 -28.68
CA TRP A 2 2.80 4.15 -28.02
C TRP A 2 2.16 5.20 -28.93
N PHE A 3 1.31 6.06 -28.37
CA PHE A 3 0.73 7.23 -29.04
C PHE A 3 0.95 8.49 -28.19
N THR A 4 1.07 9.62 -28.88
CA THR A 4 1.32 10.95 -28.30
C THR A 4 0.27 11.98 -28.75
N THR A 5 0.36 13.21 -28.21
CA THR A 5 -0.56 14.33 -28.50
C THR A 5 -0.61 14.77 -29.94
N ASP A 6 0.49 14.62 -30.67
CA ASP A 6 0.58 14.87 -32.11
C ASP A 6 -0.05 13.76 -32.97
N GLU A 7 -0.29 12.57 -32.42
CA GLU A 7 -0.91 11.43 -33.11
C GLU A 7 -2.43 11.32 -32.83
N GLY A 8 -3.01 12.36 -32.22
CA GLY A 8 -4.45 12.46 -31.94
C GLY A 8 -4.89 11.99 -30.56
N TRP A 9 -3.94 11.58 -29.69
CA TRP A 9 -4.20 11.27 -28.27
C TRP A 9 -3.87 12.48 -27.39
N GLY A 10 -4.87 13.16 -26.84
CA GLY A 10 -4.62 14.26 -25.90
C GLY A 10 -4.68 15.67 -26.48
N ASP A 11 -5.54 15.87 -27.49
CA ASP A 11 -6.24 17.15 -27.59
C ASP A 11 -7.08 17.38 -26.32
N ASP A 12 -7.38 18.63 -25.96
CA ASP A 12 -8.08 18.97 -24.71
C ASP A 12 -9.48 18.32 -24.58
N SER A 13 -10.01 17.72 -25.66
CA SER A 13 -11.30 17.00 -25.67
C SER A 13 -11.18 15.48 -25.55
N LYS A 14 -9.96 14.90 -25.58
CA LYS A 14 -9.73 13.44 -25.58
C LYS A 14 -8.62 13.02 -24.63
N THR A 15 -8.72 13.40 -23.37
CA THR A 15 -7.79 12.97 -22.32
C THR A 15 -8.48 12.29 -21.15
N SER A 16 -9.78 12.01 -21.21
CA SER A 16 -10.43 11.21 -20.18
C SER A 16 -10.12 9.72 -20.38
N TRP A 17 -10.27 8.94 -19.32
CA TRP A 17 -10.15 7.49 -19.39
C TRP A 17 -11.21 6.87 -20.32
N GLN A 18 -12.40 7.50 -20.42
CA GLN A 18 -13.47 7.04 -21.30
C GLN A 18 -13.09 7.22 -22.78
N ASP A 19 -12.48 8.35 -23.14
CA ASP A 19 -12.00 8.61 -24.50
C ASP A 19 -10.89 7.64 -24.90
N ALA A 20 -10.08 7.22 -23.91
CA ALA A 20 -8.95 6.34 -24.11
C ALA A 20 -9.33 4.88 -24.39
N LYS A 21 -10.58 4.47 -24.11
CA LYS A 21 -11.04 3.08 -24.29
C LYS A 21 -10.89 2.57 -25.73
N SER A 22 -11.03 3.47 -26.69
CA SER A 22 -10.94 3.14 -28.11
C SER A 22 -10.23 4.26 -28.87
N VAL A 23 -9.01 3.99 -29.30
CA VAL A 23 -8.24 4.89 -30.16
C VAL A 23 -8.29 4.35 -31.58
N ARG A 24 -8.67 5.19 -32.54
CA ARG A 24 -8.73 4.78 -33.96
C ARG A 24 -7.37 4.96 -34.62
N ARG A 25 -6.97 3.97 -35.42
CA ARG A 25 -5.80 4.06 -36.30
C ARG A 25 -6.13 3.47 -37.67
N GLY A 26 -6.26 4.34 -38.68
CA GLY A 26 -6.71 3.92 -40.01
C GLY A 26 -8.12 3.31 -39.95
N GLU A 27 -8.28 2.09 -40.45
CA GLU A 27 -9.53 1.32 -40.39
C GLU A 27 -9.66 0.46 -39.11
N GLY A 28 -8.62 0.39 -38.27
CA GLY A 28 -8.59 -0.42 -37.05
C GLY A 28 -8.96 0.36 -35.77
N THR A 29 -9.51 -0.35 -34.79
CA THR A 29 -9.73 0.16 -33.43
C THR A 29 -8.74 -0.47 -32.46
N LEU A 30 -8.00 0.35 -31.74
CA LEU A 30 -7.07 -0.07 -30.69
C LEU A 30 -7.69 0.19 -29.32
N HIS A 31 -7.35 -0.65 -28.35
CA HIS A 31 -7.88 -0.57 -26.98
C HIS A 31 -6.78 -0.22 -25.97
N LEU A 32 -7.19 0.15 -24.76
CA LEU A 32 -6.26 0.31 -23.65
C LEU A 32 -5.47 -0.97 -23.41
N CYS A 33 -4.16 -0.82 -23.23
CA CYS A 33 -3.31 -1.91 -22.78
C CYS A 33 -3.47 -2.14 -21.26
N PRO A 34 -3.33 -3.40 -20.78
CA PRO A 34 -3.22 -3.67 -19.35
C PRO A 34 -1.89 -3.15 -18.79
N LYS A 35 -1.79 -2.95 -17.47
CA LYS A 35 -0.57 -2.47 -16.79
C LYS A 35 0.68 -3.28 -17.16
N ILE A 36 0.56 -4.60 -17.25
CA ILE A 36 1.68 -5.50 -17.58
C ILE A 36 2.27 -5.23 -18.96
N ALA A 37 1.47 -4.73 -19.91
CA ALA A 37 1.95 -4.36 -21.23
C ALA A 37 2.75 -3.05 -21.20
N TYR A 38 2.37 -2.10 -20.35
CA TYR A 38 3.16 -0.88 -20.12
C TYR A 38 4.50 -1.19 -19.44
N CYS A 39 4.47 -2.08 -18.46
CA CYS A 39 5.56 -2.34 -17.53
C CYS A 39 5.88 -3.83 -17.42
N PRO A 40 6.38 -4.47 -18.49
CA PRO A 40 6.63 -5.91 -18.52
C PRO A 40 7.71 -6.34 -17.53
N ASN A 41 8.59 -5.42 -17.14
CA ASN A 41 9.72 -5.67 -16.24
C ASN A 41 9.46 -5.19 -14.80
N GLY A 42 8.27 -4.66 -14.51
CA GLY A 42 7.97 -4.02 -13.23
C GLY A 42 8.69 -2.67 -13.04
N PRO A 43 8.58 -2.08 -11.83
CA PRO A 43 9.30 -0.86 -11.48
C PRO A 43 10.80 -1.15 -11.39
N ARG A 44 11.58 -0.60 -12.31
CA ARG A 44 13.04 -0.71 -12.37
C ARG A 44 13.64 0.67 -12.65
N ASP A 45 14.88 0.87 -12.20
CA ASP A 45 15.61 2.12 -12.39
C ASP A 45 16.04 2.37 -13.85
N SER A 46 16.03 1.33 -14.68
CA SER A 46 16.36 1.45 -16.11
C SER A 46 15.36 0.70 -16.97
N LYS A 47 14.95 1.36 -18.06
CA LYS A 47 14.10 0.78 -19.11
C LYS A 47 12.85 0.03 -18.60
N PRO A 48 12.06 0.62 -17.69
CA PRO A 48 10.91 -0.06 -17.09
C PRO A 48 9.73 -0.23 -18.06
N LEU A 49 9.68 0.56 -19.15
CA LEU A 49 8.56 0.60 -20.07
C LEU A 49 8.69 -0.40 -21.24
N TYR A 50 7.56 -0.70 -21.88
CA TYR A 50 7.47 -1.50 -23.09
C TYR A 50 8.48 -1.09 -24.17
N LEU A 51 9.10 -2.08 -24.82
CA LEU A 51 10.24 -1.94 -25.74
C LEU A 51 11.53 -1.42 -25.09
N GLN A 52 11.72 -1.71 -23.80
CA GLN A 52 12.89 -1.28 -23.02
C GLN A 52 13.08 0.24 -23.08
N LYS A 53 11.99 0.99 -22.99
CA LYS A 53 12.01 2.45 -22.92
C LYS A 53 12.20 2.92 -21.49
N ASP A 54 12.95 4.00 -21.33
CA ASP A 54 13.00 4.75 -20.07
C ASP A 54 11.69 5.52 -19.84
N GLY A 55 11.43 5.87 -18.58
CA GLY A 55 10.29 6.72 -18.23
C GLY A 55 10.37 8.09 -18.91
N PHE A 56 9.23 8.64 -19.30
CA PHE A 56 9.14 9.97 -19.90
C PHE A 56 9.57 11.07 -18.91
N GLY A 57 9.97 12.25 -19.39
CA GLY A 57 10.38 13.34 -18.50
C GLY A 57 9.25 13.81 -17.59
N GLY A 58 9.52 13.94 -16.29
CA GLY A 58 8.60 14.51 -15.32
C GLY A 58 7.40 13.62 -14.97
N VAL A 59 6.30 14.24 -14.53
CA VAL A 59 5.07 13.54 -14.16
C VAL A 59 4.25 13.27 -15.41
N GLN A 60 4.11 11.99 -15.78
CA GLN A 60 3.29 11.54 -16.91
C GLN A 60 2.50 10.29 -16.54
N TRP A 61 1.21 10.31 -16.88
CA TRP A 61 0.24 9.26 -16.60
C TRP A 61 -0.39 8.75 -17.89
N ALA A 62 -0.52 7.43 -17.98
CA ALA A 62 -1.17 6.76 -19.10
C ALA A 62 -2.37 5.94 -18.60
N PRO A 63 -3.52 5.98 -19.28
CA PRO A 63 -4.67 5.18 -18.90
C PRO A 63 -4.41 3.68 -19.18
N ILE A 64 -4.87 2.81 -18.29
CA ILE A 64 -4.72 1.35 -18.40
C ILE A 64 -6.09 0.67 -18.47
N ALA A 65 -6.13 -0.50 -19.10
CA ALA A 65 -7.31 -1.36 -19.09
C ALA A 65 -7.45 -2.03 -17.72
N ASN A 66 -8.63 -1.88 -17.11
CA ASN A 66 -9.07 -2.54 -15.88
C ASN A 66 -10.61 -2.68 -15.90
N GLU A 67 -11.14 -3.46 -14.96
CA GLU A 67 -12.59 -3.71 -14.85
C GLU A 67 -13.34 -2.51 -14.23
N GLN A 68 -12.71 -1.80 -13.29
CA GLN A 68 -13.33 -0.71 -12.52
C GLN A 68 -13.37 0.62 -13.30
N GLY A 69 -12.54 0.76 -14.33
CA GLY A 69 -12.33 2.01 -15.05
C GLY A 69 -11.38 2.97 -14.35
N ASN A 70 -11.18 4.14 -14.98
CA ASN A 70 -10.39 5.28 -14.50
C ASN A 70 -9.02 4.96 -13.88
N SER A 71 -8.36 3.91 -14.36
CA SER A 71 -7.04 3.52 -13.87
C SER A 71 -5.94 4.11 -14.74
N TRP A 72 -4.89 4.58 -14.07
CA TRP A 72 -3.76 5.27 -14.70
C TRP A 72 -2.45 4.72 -14.15
N VAL A 73 -1.44 4.56 -15.00
CA VAL A 73 -0.07 4.15 -14.64
C VAL A 73 0.91 5.28 -14.89
N MET A 74 1.84 5.49 -13.97
CA MET A 74 2.93 6.44 -14.11
C MET A 74 3.91 5.92 -15.15
N VAL A 75 3.95 6.58 -16.30
CA VAL A 75 4.92 6.31 -17.37
C VAL A 75 6.07 7.33 -17.36
N GLY A 76 5.92 8.41 -16.59
CA GLY A 76 6.98 9.38 -16.33
C GLY A 76 8.03 8.88 -15.35
N ASN A 77 9.20 9.51 -15.40
CA ASN A 77 10.30 9.35 -14.46
C ASN A 77 10.25 10.51 -13.46
N PHE A 78 9.52 10.28 -12.37
CA PHE A 78 9.43 11.20 -11.25
C PHE A 78 9.59 10.41 -9.95
N GLY A 79 10.70 10.61 -9.25
CA GLY A 79 10.97 9.99 -7.95
C GLY A 79 10.96 8.46 -7.94
N GLY A 80 11.38 7.79 -9.03
CA GLY A 80 11.42 6.32 -9.11
C GLY A 80 10.05 5.63 -9.16
N MET A 81 8.98 6.39 -9.38
CA MET A 81 7.60 5.88 -9.34
C MET A 81 7.09 5.35 -10.69
N THR A 82 7.94 5.27 -11.71
CA THR A 82 7.58 4.68 -13.01
C THR A 82 7.03 3.28 -12.80
N CYS A 83 5.96 2.93 -13.51
CA CYS A 83 5.23 1.67 -13.41
C CYS A 83 4.33 1.47 -12.18
N GLN A 84 4.15 2.48 -11.33
CA GLN A 84 3.12 2.48 -10.30
C GLN A 84 1.82 3.13 -10.79
N THR A 85 0.66 2.68 -10.31
CA THR A 85 -0.63 3.27 -10.69
C THR A 85 -0.97 4.51 -9.87
N TYR A 86 -1.86 5.36 -10.39
CA TYR A 86 -2.30 6.56 -9.67
C TYR A 86 -2.98 6.19 -8.36
N THR A 87 -3.80 5.14 -8.38
CA THR A 87 -4.43 4.57 -7.19
C THR A 87 -3.39 4.01 -6.21
N GLN A 88 -2.31 3.37 -6.69
CA GLN A 88 -1.20 2.93 -5.84
C GLN A 88 -0.47 4.10 -5.15
N ILE A 89 -0.38 5.27 -5.81
CA ILE A 89 0.35 6.44 -5.31
C ILE A 89 -0.52 7.35 -4.43
N ASN A 90 -1.80 7.52 -4.77
CA ASN A 90 -2.68 8.54 -4.19
C ASN A 90 -3.86 7.94 -3.41
N SER A 91 -4.01 6.61 -3.39
CA SER A 91 -5.09 5.88 -2.69
C SER A 91 -6.50 6.35 -3.05
N ARG A 92 -6.65 6.92 -4.24
CA ARG A 92 -7.91 7.36 -4.83
C ARG A 92 -7.78 7.36 -6.34
N GLU A 93 -8.89 7.22 -7.03
CA GLU A 93 -8.91 7.47 -8.46
C GLU A 93 -8.66 8.96 -8.76
N PRO A 94 -7.99 9.27 -9.87
CA PRO A 94 -7.81 10.65 -10.25
C PRO A 94 -9.16 11.23 -10.70
N THR A 95 -9.59 12.32 -10.05
CA THR A 95 -10.76 13.09 -10.51
C THR A 95 -10.51 13.65 -11.92
N TRP A 96 -9.27 14.06 -12.19
CA TRP A 96 -8.81 14.55 -13.50
C TRP A 96 -8.78 13.48 -14.61
N GLY A 97 -8.93 12.20 -14.24
CA GLY A 97 -8.99 11.08 -15.16
C GLY A 97 -10.35 10.95 -15.87
N LEU A 98 -11.38 11.63 -15.38
CA LEU A 98 -12.75 11.57 -15.91
C LEU A 98 -13.19 12.85 -16.63
N ASP A 99 -12.62 14.01 -16.27
CA ASP A 99 -13.10 15.32 -16.71
C ASP A 99 -12.28 15.94 -17.85
N GLY A 100 -11.30 15.21 -18.40
CA GLY A 100 -10.44 15.70 -19.48
C GLY A 100 -9.45 16.80 -19.05
N THR A 101 -9.38 17.15 -17.77
CA THR A 101 -8.46 18.19 -17.27
C THR A 101 -7.04 17.66 -17.10
N SER A 102 -6.06 18.54 -16.92
CA SER A 102 -4.65 18.15 -16.72
C SER A 102 -4.03 17.43 -17.94
N SER A 103 -4.33 17.88 -19.15
CA SER A 103 -3.81 17.33 -20.42
C SER A 103 -2.27 17.29 -20.46
N GLN A 104 -1.61 18.24 -19.79
CA GLN A 104 -0.15 18.27 -19.63
C GLN A 104 0.44 17.05 -18.91
N LEU A 105 -0.36 16.33 -18.11
CA LEU A 105 0.07 15.13 -17.38
C LEU A 105 -0.21 13.84 -18.15
N LYS A 106 -0.89 13.90 -19.32
CA LYS A 106 -1.49 12.75 -20.02
C LYS A 106 -1.01 12.64 -21.47
N GLN A 107 0.27 12.91 -21.74
CA GLN A 107 0.75 13.06 -23.11
C GLN A 107 1.07 11.75 -23.83
N ASN A 108 1.12 10.63 -23.10
CA ASN A 108 1.60 9.35 -23.62
C ASN A 108 0.63 8.22 -23.25
N ILE A 109 0.23 7.41 -24.23
CA ILE A 109 -0.63 6.23 -24.04
C ILE A 109 -0.07 5.02 -24.79
N LEU A 110 -0.29 3.81 -24.28
CA LEU A 110 -0.01 2.55 -24.98
C LEU A 110 -1.34 1.87 -25.32
N CYS A 111 -1.57 1.61 -26.60
CA CYS A 111 -2.75 0.88 -27.06
C CYS A 111 -2.39 -0.51 -27.60
N CYS A 112 -3.30 -1.46 -27.39
CA CYS A 112 -3.16 -2.88 -27.70
C CYS A 112 -4.21 -3.28 -28.74
N GLU A 113 -3.84 -4.19 -29.64
CA GLU A 113 -4.79 -4.85 -30.53
C GLU A 113 -5.51 -5.96 -29.76
N LYS A 114 -6.82 -6.10 -29.99
CA LYS A 114 -7.58 -7.21 -29.41
C LYS A 114 -7.35 -8.43 -30.29
N SER A 115 -6.67 -9.45 -29.77
CA SER A 115 -6.63 -10.77 -30.40
C SER A 115 -7.99 -11.45 -30.19
N GLU A 116 -8.70 -11.77 -31.27
CA GLU A 116 -10.07 -12.34 -31.26
C GLU A 116 -10.19 -13.76 -30.70
N ASP A 117 -9.22 -14.26 -29.93
CA ASP A 117 -9.11 -15.66 -29.53
C ASP A 117 -9.16 -15.86 -28.00
N SER A 118 -10.14 -15.22 -27.35
CA SER A 118 -10.49 -15.53 -25.95
C SER A 118 -12.01 -15.56 -25.80
N PRO A 119 -12.59 -16.67 -25.30
CA PRO A 119 -14.01 -16.93 -25.42
C PRO A 119 -14.84 -15.99 -24.56
N THR A 120 -15.68 -15.23 -25.26
CA THR A 120 -16.90 -14.58 -24.81
C THR A 120 -17.78 -15.52 -24.00
N THR A 121 -18.30 -15.08 -22.85
CA THR A 121 -19.56 -15.60 -22.28
C THR A 121 -20.13 -14.56 -21.30
N ILE A 122 -21.36 -14.06 -21.32
CA ILE A 122 -22.52 -14.00 -22.21
C ILE A 122 -23.31 -12.75 -21.72
N GLU A 123 -23.80 -11.90 -22.62
CA GLU A 123 -24.89 -10.96 -22.32
C GLU A 123 -26.19 -11.73 -22.12
N SER A 124 -26.97 -11.36 -21.09
CA SER A 124 -28.40 -11.66 -21.08
C SER A 124 -29.12 -10.56 -20.32
N GLU A 125 -29.69 -9.62 -21.08
CA GLU A 125 -30.83 -8.82 -20.62
C GLU A 125 -32.07 -9.72 -20.52
N GLN A 126 -32.92 -9.48 -19.52
CA GLN A 126 -34.32 -9.03 -19.69
C GLN A 126 -35.21 -9.41 -18.49
N GLY A 127 -35.74 -8.38 -17.79
CA GLY A 127 -37.13 -8.41 -17.31
C GLY A 127 -37.40 -8.42 -15.80
N SER A 128 -37.82 -7.25 -15.31
CA SER A 128 -38.90 -7.01 -14.30
C SER A 128 -38.51 -6.77 -12.84
N ALA A 129 -38.76 -5.53 -12.39
CA ALA A 129 -38.90 -5.10 -11.00
C ALA A 129 -40.21 -5.66 -10.38
N PRO A 130 -40.36 -5.74 -9.03
CA PRO A 130 -40.63 -4.52 -8.24
C PRO A 130 -39.89 -4.43 -6.88
N SER A 131 -40.00 -3.21 -6.34
CA SER A 131 -39.55 -2.63 -5.06
C SER A 131 -39.42 -3.54 -3.83
N SER A 132 -38.34 -3.37 -3.06
CA SER A 132 -38.31 -2.56 -1.82
C SER A 132 -37.07 -2.84 -0.96
N GLU A 133 -36.69 -1.81 -0.22
CA GLU A 133 -35.80 -1.78 0.95
C GLU A 133 -34.28 -1.91 0.76
N SER A 134 -33.69 -0.71 0.82
CA SER A 134 -32.32 -0.36 1.11
C SER A 134 -31.69 -1.23 2.21
N LYS A 135 -30.63 -1.96 1.85
CA LYS A 135 -29.49 -2.18 2.75
C LYS A 135 -28.25 -1.64 2.06
N ALA A 136 -27.77 -0.51 2.57
CA ALA A 136 -26.44 -0.01 2.29
C ALA A 136 -25.43 -1.07 2.72
N VAL A 137 -24.73 -1.64 1.74
CA VAL A 137 -23.51 -2.39 1.96
C VAL A 137 -22.39 -1.44 1.55
N GLU A 138 -21.71 -0.87 2.54
CA GLU A 138 -20.48 -0.12 2.34
C GLU A 138 -19.38 -1.09 1.84
N PRO A 139 -18.66 -0.77 0.75
CA PRO A 139 -17.43 -1.47 0.41
C PRO A 139 -16.29 -0.79 1.18
N THR A 140 -15.80 -1.45 2.22
CA THR A 140 -14.70 -0.95 3.05
C THR A 140 -13.36 -1.03 2.30
N SER A 141 -12.65 0.09 2.31
CA SER A 141 -11.33 0.34 1.69
C SER A 141 -10.15 -0.27 2.48
N GLU A 142 -10.37 -1.41 3.13
CA GLU A 142 -9.47 -1.97 4.16
C GLU A 142 -8.36 -2.87 3.57
N ASP A 143 -8.62 -3.51 2.42
CA ASP A 143 -7.73 -4.54 1.87
C ASP A 143 -6.47 -4.01 1.15
N ASP A 144 -6.49 -2.77 0.63
CA ASP A 144 -5.42 -2.25 -0.24
C ASP A 144 -4.14 -1.82 0.53
N ILE A 145 -4.30 -1.27 1.74
CA ILE A 145 -3.18 -0.86 2.59
C ILE A 145 -2.50 -2.08 3.21
N VAL A 146 -3.31 -3.01 3.73
CA VAL A 146 -2.87 -4.28 4.31
C VAL A 146 -2.09 -5.09 3.27
N GLY A 147 -2.58 -5.15 2.03
CA GLY A 147 -1.88 -5.82 0.92
C GLY A 147 -0.52 -5.21 0.61
N SER A 148 -0.43 -3.87 0.58
CA SER A 148 0.81 -3.15 0.30
C SER A 148 1.88 -3.39 1.37
N ILE A 149 1.49 -3.38 2.65
CA ILE A 149 2.39 -3.65 3.78
C ILE A 149 2.87 -5.10 3.76
N LYS A 150 1.97 -6.06 3.48
CA LYS A 150 2.33 -7.49 3.37
C LYS A 150 3.35 -7.73 2.26
N MET A 151 3.17 -7.12 1.10
CA MET A 151 4.11 -7.26 -0.02
C MET A 151 5.46 -6.59 0.23
N THR A 152 5.46 -5.49 0.99
CA THR A 152 6.64 -4.63 1.15
C THR A 152 7.53 -5.07 2.32
N PHE A 153 6.91 -5.43 3.44
CA PHE A 153 7.61 -5.73 4.68
C PHE A 153 7.54 -7.20 5.08
N ASP A 154 6.69 -8.01 4.46
CA ASP A 154 6.48 -9.43 4.81
C ASP A 154 6.42 -9.65 6.33
N PRO A 155 5.48 -8.99 7.03
CA PRO A 155 5.43 -8.95 8.48
C PRO A 155 4.98 -10.30 9.06
N ILE A 156 5.73 -10.79 10.04
CA ILE A 156 5.45 -12.06 10.72
C ILE A 156 5.36 -11.82 12.23
N TRP A 157 4.24 -12.24 12.82
CA TRP A 157 4.06 -12.32 14.26
C TRP A 157 4.73 -13.57 14.83
N PHE A 158 5.45 -13.39 15.93
CA PHE A 158 6.05 -14.46 16.72
C PHE A 158 5.58 -14.39 18.17
N ASN A 159 5.41 -15.56 18.77
CA ASN A 159 5.05 -15.77 20.17
C ASN A 159 5.77 -17.04 20.69
N ALA A 160 5.37 -17.55 21.85
CA ALA A 160 6.05 -18.70 22.47
C ALA A 160 5.93 -19.98 21.62
N GLU A 161 4.81 -20.15 20.91
CA GLU A 161 4.53 -21.31 20.06
C GLU A 161 5.11 -21.14 18.65
N LYS A 162 4.96 -19.94 18.09
CA LYS A 162 5.43 -19.53 16.78
C LYS A 162 6.74 -18.76 16.95
N GLY A 163 7.86 -19.49 16.88
CA GLY A 163 9.22 -18.91 16.89
C GLY A 163 9.89 -18.81 18.27
N GLY A 164 9.17 -19.08 19.37
CA GLY A 164 9.78 -19.21 20.70
C GLY A 164 10.01 -17.89 21.46
N TRP A 165 9.36 -16.80 21.04
CA TRP A 165 9.41 -15.53 21.76
C TRP A 165 8.60 -15.60 23.05
N LYS A 166 9.21 -15.31 24.20
CA LYS A 166 8.56 -15.43 25.54
C LYS A 166 8.55 -14.11 26.31
N GLY A 167 8.69 -12.99 25.60
CA GLY A 167 8.91 -11.68 26.20
C GLY A 167 10.35 -11.48 26.70
N GLY A 168 10.87 -10.29 26.44
CA GLY A 168 12.24 -9.89 26.76
C GLY A 168 12.38 -8.38 26.79
N SER A 169 13.61 -7.90 26.79
CA SER A 169 13.92 -6.48 26.60
C SER A 169 13.77 -6.08 25.12
N TYR A 170 13.84 -4.77 24.88
CA TYR A 170 13.85 -4.20 23.53
C TYR A 170 15.03 -4.71 22.69
N GLU A 171 16.20 -4.87 23.29
CA GLU A 171 17.38 -5.40 22.60
C GLU A 171 17.26 -6.90 22.33
N ASP A 172 16.63 -7.67 23.24
CA ASP A 172 16.33 -9.08 22.98
C ASP A 172 15.42 -9.24 21.76
N ALA A 173 14.44 -8.35 21.58
CA ALA A 173 13.51 -8.39 20.46
C ALA A 173 14.20 -8.11 19.11
N LYS A 174 15.15 -7.18 19.07
CA LYS A 174 15.98 -6.93 17.87
C LYS A 174 16.80 -8.15 17.49
N VAL A 175 17.52 -8.71 18.48
CA VAL A 175 18.35 -9.90 18.27
C VAL A 175 17.49 -11.09 17.85
N PHE A 176 16.28 -11.21 18.41
CA PHE A 176 15.32 -12.25 18.06
C PHE A 176 14.91 -12.17 16.57
N CYS A 177 14.50 -11.00 16.07
CA CYS A 177 14.12 -10.85 14.67
C CYS A 177 15.27 -11.18 13.71
N GLN A 178 16.51 -10.85 14.07
CA GLN A 178 17.68 -11.13 13.25
C GLN A 178 18.00 -12.62 13.07
N GLN A 179 17.36 -13.51 13.84
CA GLN A 179 17.50 -14.97 13.68
C GLN A 179 16.76 -15.50 12.46
N PHE A 180 15.83 -14.73 11.90
CA PHE A 180 14.98 -15.13 10.78
C PHE A 180 15.42 -14.45 9.48
N ALA A 181 15.30 -15.19 8.37
CA ALA A 181 15.53 -14.67 7.03
C ALA A 181 14.21 -14.22 6.40
N GLY A 182 14.15 -12.97 5.94
CA GLY A 182 13.01 -12.42 5.24
C GLY A 182 12.97 -12.78 3.75
N SER A 183 11.95 -12.30 3.04
CA SER A 183 11.66 -12.58 1.62
C SER A 183 12.78 -12.22 0.62
N HIS A 184 13.81 -11.49 1.05
CA HIS A 184 14.95 -11.07 0.23
C HIS A 184 16.29 -11.68 0.66
N GLY A 185 16.29 -12.70 1.52
CA GLY A 185 17.53 -13.30 2.06
C GLY A 185 18.31 -12.37 3.00
N LYS A 186 17.71 -11.24 3.39
CA LYS A 186 18.20 -10.35 4.45
C LYS A 186 17.63 -10.80 5.80
N VAL A 187 18.36 -10.53 6.88
CA VAL A 187 17.85 -10.74 8.24
C VAL A 187 16.64 -9.85 8.50
N MET A 188 15.66 -10.36 9.24
CA MET A 188 14.49 -9.56 9.63
C MET A 188 14.86 -8.58 10.75
N GLU A 189 14.10 -7.48 10.82
CA GLU A 189 14.24 -6.44 11.85
C GLU A 189 12.89 -6.19 12.52
N LEU A 190 12.88 -5.43 13.63
CA LEU A 190 11.62 -4.98 14.21
C LEU A 190 10.85 -4.16 13.20
N CYS A 191 9.54 -4.38 13.13
CA CYS A 191 8.70 -3.68 12.19
C CYS A 191 8.60 -2.17 12.48
N PRO A 192 8.52 -1.33 11.43
CA PRO A 192 8.38 0.10 11.60
C PRO A 192 6.98 0.46 12.15
N TYR A 193 6.96 1.52 12.96
CA TYR A 193 5.74 2.14 13.46
C TYR A 193 5.85 3.64 13.30
N VAL A 194 4.83 4.25 12.70
CA VAL A 194 4.64 5.69 12.71
C VAL A 194 3.24 5.95 13.23
N SER A 195 3.18 6.55 14.42
CA SER A 195 1.99 7.27 14.83
C SER A 195 1.98 8.59 14.09
N ASN A 196 0.83 9.01 13.58
CA ASN A 196 0.60 10.36 13.04
C ASN A 196 0.72 11.46 14.11
N ALA A 197 1.44 11.22 15.21
CA ALA A 197 1.56 12.07 16.39
C ALA A 197 3.02 12.47 16.70
N LEU A 198 3.97 12.27 15.78
CA LEU A 198 5.32 12.80 15.93
C LEU A 198 5.40 14.21 15.31
N GLU A 199 4.68 15.16 15.90
CA GLU A 199 5.23 16.50 16.01
C GLU A 199 5.99 16.54 17.35
N GLU A 200 7.28 16.86 17.24
CA GLU A 200 8.21 17.21 18.31
C GLU A 200 9.20 16.12 18.77
N GLU A 201 10.47 16.53 18.64
CA GLU A 201 11.71 15.98 19.19
C GLU A 201 12.33 14.73 18.52
N GLY A 202 12.96 14.99 17.37
CA GLY A 202 14.33 14.47 17.14
C GLY A 202 14.55 13.37 16.12
N SER A 203 13.53 12.85 15.43
CA SER A 203 13.74 12.09 14.20
C SER A 203 13.64 13.04 13.01
N SER A 204 14.81 13.43 12.48
CA SER A 204 14.91 14.21 11.24
C SER A 204 14.31 13.41 10.09
N CYS A 205 13.01 13.62 9.83
CA CYS A 205 12.50 13.61 8.47
C CYS A 205 12.69 15.05 7.95
N PRO A 206 13.57 15.28 6.98
CA PRO A 206 13.73 16.61 6.40
C PRO A 206 12.38 17.07 5.87
N SER A 207 11.92 18.23 6.33
CA SER A 207 10.66 18.90 5.97
C SER A 207 10.55 19.31 4.49
N LEU A 208 11.43 18.78 3.63
CA LEU A 208 11.41 18.91 2.17
C LEU A 208 11.04 17.59 1.47
N LEU A 209 10.82 16.49 2.20
CA LEU A 209 10.26 15.25 1.69
C LEU A 209 8.80 15.13 2.15
N THR A 210 7.86 15.41 1.25
CA THR A 210 6.42 15.08 1.40
C THR A 210 6.17 13.56 1.62
N ASN A 211 7.22 12.74 1.59
CA ASN A 211 7.22 11.29 1.73
C ASN A 211 7.37 10.76 3.16
N CYS A 212 7.42 11.60 4.20
CA CYS A 212 7.43 11.08 5.58
C CYS A 212 6.07 10.49 6.02
N HIS A 213 4.99 10.75 5.26
CA HIS A 213 3.67 10.16 5.49
C HIS A 213 3.56 8.69 5.02
N ARG A 214 4.64 8.10 4.48
CA ARG A 214 4.64 6.76 3.85
C ARG A 214 5.43 5.70 4.61
N VAL A 215 5.71 5.88 5.90
CA VAL A 215 6.06 4.72 6.74
C VAL A 215 4.75 4.18 7.31
N GLN A 216 4.02 3.41 6.52
CA GLN A 216 2.85 2.71 7.02
C GLN A 216 3.30 1.78 8.15
N ALA A 217 2.78 2.01 9.36
CA ALA A 217 3.10 1.20 10.52
C ALA A 217 2.65 -0.24 10.26
N ALA A 218 3.59 -1.18 10.14
CA ALA A 218 3.24 -2.57 9.83
C ALA A 218 2.37 -3.19 10.94
N TYR A 219 2.51 -2.69 12.16
CA TYR A 219 1.63 -3.05 13.27
C TYR A 219 0.21 -2.50 13.15
N CYS A 220 0.06 -1.26 12.66
CA CYS A 220 -1.16 -0.47 12.76
C CYS A 220 -1.46 0.22 11.42
N PRO A 221 -1.85 -0.57 10.40
CA PRO A 221 -1.99 -0.09 9.02
C PRO A 221 -3.06 1.00 8.89
N GLU A 222 -4.10 0.93 9.73
CA GLU A 222 -5.22 1.86 9.74
C GLU A 222 -5.09 2.95 10.83
N GLY A 223 -3.98 2.95 11.58
CA GLY A 223 -3.71 3.93 12.63
C GLY A 223 -4.26 3.58 14.02
N PRO A 224 -4.39 4.57 14.92
CA PRO A 224 -4.78 4.35 16.31
C PRO A 224 -6.25 3.90 16.44
N SER A 225 -6.56 3.17 17.52
CA SER A 225 -7.91 2.64 17.79
C SER A 225 -8.43 1.62 16.78
N LYS A 226 -7.58 1.21 15.84
CA LYS A 226 -7.87 0.18 14.84
C LYS A 226 -7.16 -1.12 15.20
N PRO A 227 -7.67 -2.28 14.76
CA PRO A 227 -7.02 -3.56 14.98
C PRO A 227 -5.60 -3.58 14.40
N VAL A 228 -4.72 -4.36 15.01
CA VAL A 228 -3.38 -4.60 14.49
C VAL A 228 -3.42 -5.47 13.22
N LEU A 229 -2.42 -5.33 12.36
CA LEU A 229 -2.28 -6.11 11.14
C LEU A 229 -2.32 -7.62 11.45
N ASN A 230 -3.22 -8.36 10.79
CA ASN A 230 -3.45 -9.81 10.98
C ASN A 230 -3.92 -10.21 12.41
N GLY A 231 -4.61 -9.33 13.15
CA GLY A 231 -5.11 -9.58 14.50
C GLY A 231 -6.19 -10.68 14.67
N HIS A 232 -6.35 -11.59 13.71
CA HIS A 232 -7.25 -12.75 13.80
C HIS A 232 -6.55 -14.09 14.04
N GLU A 233 -5.22 -14.16 13.97
CA GLU A 233 -4.47 -15.40 14.30
C GLU A 233 -4.03 -15.46 15.78
N ALA A 234 -3.96 -14.31 16.46
CA ALA A 234 -3.71 -14.20 17.89
C ALA A 234 -4.80 -13.30 18.47
N ASP A 235 -5.73 -13.87 19.24
CA ASP A 235 -6.75 -13.11 19.94
C ASP A 235 -6.10 -12.42 21.15
N PHE A 236 -5.49 -11.26 20.91
CA PHE A 236 -4.74 -10.52 21.94
C PHE A 236 -5.63 -10.03 23.09
N GLU A 237 -6.95 -10.11 22.93
CA GLU A 237 -7.93 -9.61 23.89
C GLU A 237 -8.05 -10.55 25.11
N ASP A 238 -7.82 -11.85 24.92
CA ASP A 238 -7.88 -12.87 25.97
C ASP A 238 -6.60 -12.91 26.83
N GLU A 239 -5.51 -12.29 26.37
CA GLU A 239 -4.20 -12.28 27.03
C GLU A 239 -3.94 -11.00 27.85
N GLY A 240 -4.92 -10.12 27.97
CA GLY A 240 -4.80 -8.85 28.70
C GLY A 240 -3.90 -7.83 28.00
N GLU A 241 -3.24 -6.96 28.78
CA GLU A 241 -2.42 -5.86 28.26
C GLU A 241 -1.14 -6.39 27.58
N GLN A 242 -1.05 -6.29 26.25
CA GLN A 242 0.07 -6.77 25.43
C GLN A 242 0.74 -5.62 24.68
N TRP A 243 2.07 -5.58 24.75
CA TRP A 243 2.92 -4.59 24.11
C TRP A 243 3.91 -5.24 23.16
N ALA A 244 4.08 -4.65 21.99
CA ALA A 244 5.09 -5.07 21.02
C ALA A 244 6.15 -3.98 20.79
N PRO A 245 7.43 -4.36 20.67
CA PRO A 245 8.51 -3.42 20.38
C PRO A 245 8.56 -3.08 18.89
N VAL A 246 8.87 -1.82 18.56
CA VAL A 246 8.92 -1.32 17.17
C VAL A 246 10.33 -0.88 16.78
N PHE A 247 10.57 -0.68 15.49
CA PHE A 247 11.86 -0.21 14.99
C PHE A 247 12.33 1.11 15.66
N GLY A 248 13.65 1.26 15.82
CA GLY A 248 14.30 2.46 16.34
C GLY A 248 14.88 2.30 17.74
N SER A 249 14.17 2.85 18.75
CA SER A 249 14.57 2.80 20.16
C SER A 249 13.47 2.17 21.01
N ASN A 250 13.64 2.11 22.34
CA ASN A 250 12.73 1.55 23.35
C ASN A 250 11.29 2.13 23.30
N VAL A 251 10.58 1.85 22.21
CA VAL A 251 9.25 2.29 21.86
C VAL A 251 8.42 1.02 21.76
N TRP A 252 7.34 1.01 22.51
CA TRP A 252 6.44 -0.12 22.64
C TRP A 252 5.05 0.38 22.32
N ILE A 253 4.34 -0.38 21.50
CA ILE A 253 2.97 -0.07 21.11
C ILE A 253 2.02 -1.08 21.73
N LEU A 254 0.84 -0.60 22.12
CA LEU A 254 -0.20 -1.46 22.66
C LEU A 254 -0.88 -2.19 21.50
N ILE A 255 -0.83 -3.51 21.53
CA ILE A 255 -1.40 -4.37 20.47
C ILE A 255 -2.71 -5.05 20.90
N SER A 256 -3.05 -4.92 22.19
CA SER A 256 -4.36 -5.29 22.75
C SER A 256 -5.13 -4.06 23.24
N ARG A 257 -6.01 -4.22 24.23
CA ARG A 257 -6.77 -3.13 24.88
C ARG A 257 -6.30 -2.92 26.31
N LYS A 258 -6.19 -1.65 26.72
CA LYS A 258 -5.95 -1.26 28.11
C LYS A 258 -7.29 -0.95 28.77
N ASN A 259 -7.61 -1.65 29.86
CA ASN A 259 -8.89 -1.49 30.61
C ASN A 259 -10.13 -1.60 29.70
N ASP A 260 -10.15 -2.56 28.78
CA ASP A 260 -11.23 -2.79 27.79
C ASP A 260 -11.52 -1.61 26.84
N ASN A 261 -10.64 -0.60 26.81
CA ASN A 261 -10.80 0.54 25.93
C ASN A 261 -10.11 0.29 24.58
N SER A 262 -10.89 -0.01 23.54
CA SER A 262 -10.40 -0.20 22.17
C SER A 262 -9.71 1.03 21.58
N ALA A 263 -9.97 2.23 22.11
CA ALA A 263 -9.28 3.45 21.69
C ALA A 263 -7.80 3.51 22.10
N THR A 264 -7.32 2.53 22.87
CA THR A 264 -5.93 2.47 23.34
C THR A 264 -5.03 1.63 22.44
N THR A 265 -5.61 0.76 21.62
CA THR A 265 -4.87 -0.07 20.66
C THR A 265 -4.14 0.81 19.66
N CYS A 266 -2.97 0.35 19.22
CA CYS A 266 -2.13 1.05 18.25
C CYS A 266 -1.60 2.41 18.73
N LEU A 267 -1.51 2.62 20.05
CA LEU A 267 -0.82 3.75 20.66
C LEU A 267 0.48 3.32 21.34
N SER A 268 1.50 4.17 21.25
CA SER A 268 2.76 3.94 21.97
C SER A 268 2.60 4.19 23.47
N HIS A 269 3.46 3.55 24.27
CA HIS A 269 3.50 3.76 25.71
C HIS A 269 3.74 5.23 26.06
N SER A 270 4.52 5.96 25.25
CA SER A 270 4.76 7.39 25.45
C SER A 270 3.51 8.23 25.19
N GLN A 271 2.66 7.86 24.22
CA GLN A 271 1.38 8.54 24.00
C GLN A 271 0.37 8.26 25.13
N LEU A 272 0.40 7.06 25.70
CA LEU A 272 -0.53 6.66 26.77
C LEU A 272 -0.10 7.11 28.17
N ASN A 273 1.21 7.12 28.44
CA ASN A 273 1.77 7.29 29.78
C ASN A 273 2.81 8.42 29.85
N GLY A 274 3.03 9.18 28.77
CA GLY A 274 3.92 10.35 28.72
C GLY A 274 5.42 10.06 28.64
N SER A 275 5.84 8.80 28.65
CA SER A 275 7.27 8.41 28.64
C SER A 275 7.52 7.04 28.03
N LYS A 276 8.77 6.71 27.69
CA LYS A 276 9.17 5.35 27.27
C LYS A 276 9.20 4.43 28.49
N PRO A 277 8.81 3.15 28.37
CA PRO A 277 8.73 2.26 29.51
C PRO A 277 10.11 1.80 29.99
N GLU A 278 10.41 1.92 31.28
CA GLU A 278 11.64 1.36 31.86
C GLU A 278 11.68 -0.16 31.75
N TRP A 279 10.53 -0.83 31.93
CA TRP A 279 10.37 -2.28 31.75
C TRP A 279 10.61 -2.77 30.32
N GLY A 280 10.70 -1.85 29.35
CA GLY A 280 11.09 -2.16 27.98
C GLY A 280 12.60 -2.39 27.83
N LEU A 281 13.43 -1.98 28.80
CA LEU A 281 14.88 -2.13 28.78
C LEU A 281 15.35 -3.43 29.44
N ASP A 282 14.46 -4.18 30.07
CA ASP A 282 14.79 -5.39 30.81
C ASP A 282 13.75 -6.51 30.61
N ALA A 283 13.95 -7.59 31.35
CA ALA A 283 13.12 -8.78 31.29
C ALA A 283 11.93 -8.73 32.27
N SER A 284 11.61 -7.58 32.88
CA SER A 284 10.43 -7.42 33.74
C SER A 284 9.15 -7.39 32.90
N ARG A 285 7.98 -7.64 33.52
CA ARG A 285 6.66 -7.64 32.84
C ARG A 285 6.62 -8.47 31.55
N LYS A 286 7.24 -9.67 31.55
CA LYS A 286 7.26 -10.56 30.37
C LYS A 286 5.88 -10.93 29.89
N ASP A 287 4.96 -11.10 30.85
CA ASP A 287 3.57 -11.48 30.59
C ASP A 287 2.82 -10.44 29.75
N ASN A 288 3.33 -9.19 29.68
CA ASN A 288 2.77 -8.13 28.84
C ASN A 288 3.52 -7.96 27.50
N LYS A 289 4.48 -8.84 27.18
CA LYS A 289 5.40 -8.72 26.04
C LYS A 289 5.45 -10.01 25.23
N LEU A 290 4.35 -10.75 25.15
CA LEU A 290 4.33 -12.12 24.60
C LEU A 290 4.41 -12.18 23.08
N HIS A 291 4.30 -11.04 22.41
CA HIS A 291 4.26 -10.96 20.94
C HIS A 291 5.29 -9.98 20.40
N VAL A 292 5.88 -10.34 19.26
CA VAL A 292 6.79 -9.48 18.49
C VAL A 292 6.51 -9.65 17.01
N MET A 293 6.49 -8.54 16.26
CA MET A 293 6.39 -8.56 14.81
C MET A 293 7.76 -8.22 14.20
N CYS A 294 8.24 -9.11 13.34
CA CYS A 294 9.45 -8.89 12.56
C CYS A 294 9.10 -8.63 11.10
N CYS A 295 9.85 -7.75 10.44
CA CYS A 295 9.67 -7.34 9.06
C CYS A 295 10.96 -7.55 8.26
N SER A 296 10.81 -7.86 6.97
CA SER A 296 11.87 -7.80 5.99
C SER A 296 12.28 -6.34 5.74
N PRO A 297 13.58 -6.00 5.80
CA PRO A 297 14.03 -4.64 5.51
C PRO A 297 13.84 -4.29 4.04
N LEU A 298 13.52 -3.02 3.77
CA LEU A 298 13.36 -2.48 2.42
C LEU A 298 14.66 -2.63 1.61
N GLN A 299 14.54 -2.82 0.29
CA GLN A 299 15.70 -2.87 -0.60
C GLN A 299 16.30 -1.49 -0.83
#